data_AF-A0A8S4QFD5-F1
#
_entry.id   AF-A0A8S4QFD5-F1
#
_cell.length_a   1.000
_cell.length_b   1.000
_cell.length_c   1.000
_cell.angle_alpha   90.00
_cell.angle_beta   90.00
_cell.angle_gamma   90.00
#
_symmetry.space_group_name_H-M   'P 1'
#
loop_
_entity.id
_entity.type
_entity.pdbx_description
1 polymer ?
#
loop_
_entity_poly.entity_id
_entity_poly.type
_entity_poly.pdbx_seq_one_letter_code
_entity_poly.pdbx_strand_id
1 'polypeptide(L)'
;SDMYSLGIILLEMVEPFSTDMERVKTITDLRKGQIPAHLTANYPKIAHIIGKLVQRRPSRRLDTNQLLEELKSLSENKDDTIKQLKEELEAKNEEIEKLKMMLAKLNNTTQWTSHDC
;
A
#
# COMPACT_ATOMS: atom_id res chain seq x y z
N SER A 1 -13.01 26.32 -3.25
CA SER A 1 -14.06 25.27 -3.24
C SER A 1 -13.48 23.93 -3.68
N ASP A 2 -12.49 23.97 -4.57
CA ASP A 2 -12.00 22.88 -5.41
C ASP A 2 -11.36 21.73 -4.63
N MET A 3 -10.56 22.05 -3.60
CA MET A 3 -9.94 21.04 -2.73
C MET A 3 -10.97 20.16 -2.01
N TYR A 4 -12.18 20.69 -1.73
CA TYR A 4 -13.24 19.88 -1.13
C TYR A 4 -13.77 18.85 -2.12
N SER A 5 -14.09 19.29 -3.33
CA SER A 5 -14.56 18.44 -4.42
C SER A 5 -13.55 17.35 -4.73
N LEU A 6 -12.26 17.71 -4.72
CA LEU A 6 -11.17 16.75 -4.90
C LEU A 6 -11.15 15.66 -3.81
N GLY A 7 -11.39 16.02 -2.55
CA GLY A 7 -11.50 15.04 -1.47
C GLY A 7 -12.66 14.05 -1.65
N ILE A 8 -13.78 14.50 -2.21
CA ILE A 8 -14.92 13.63 -2.53
C ILE A 8 -14.59 12.71 -3.71
N ILE A 9 -14.00 13.25 -4.78
CA ILE A 9 -13.57 12.45 -5.94
C ILE A 9 -12.56 11.39 -5.51
N LEU A 10 -11.59 11.76 -4.66
CA LEU A 10 -10.59 10.83 -4.15
C LEU A 10 -11.22 9.70 -3.32
N LEU A 11 -12.24 9.99 -2.51
CA LEU A 11 -12.99 8.94 -1.79
C LEU A 11 -13.63 7.96 -2.79
N GLU A 12 -14.29 8.47 -3.82
CA GLU A 12 -14.99 7.65 -4.82
C GLU A 12 -14.05 6.79 -5.66
N MET A 13 -12.82 7.25 -5.89
CA MET A 13 -11.81 6.47 -6.60
C MET A 13 -11.30 5.27 -5.80
N VAL A 14 -11.32 5.37 -4.47
CA VAL A 14 -10.67 4.39 -3.58
C VAL A 14 -11.69 3.47 -2.93
N GLU A 15 -12.94 3.93 -2.76
CA GLU A 15 -14.04 3.17 -2.20
C GLU A 15 -15.08 2.86 -3.29
N PRO A 16 -15.16 1.62 -3.78
CA PRO A 16 -16.22 1.22 -4.70
C PRO A 16 -17.55 1.10 -3.95
N PHE A 17 -18.61 1.70 -4.48
CA PHE A 17 -19.96 1.59 -3.93
C PHE A 17 -20.81 0.65 -4.76
N SER A 18 -21.56 -0.25 -4.11
CA SER A 18 -22.46 -1.17 -4.81
C SER A 18 -23.82 -0.53 -5.06
N THR A 19 -24.20 0.43 -4.22
CA THR A 19 -25.47 1.17 -4.35
C THR A 19 -25.28 2.67 -4.14
N ASP A 20 -26.13 3.48 -4.77
CA ASP A 20 -26.14 4.93 -4.55
C ASP A 20 -26.41 5.31 -3.09
N MET A 21 -27.19 4.49 -2.38
CA MET A 21 -27.52 4.75 -0.98
C MET A 21 -26.29 4.65 -0.07
N GLU A 22 -25.41 3.66 -0.30
CA GLU A 22 -24.13 3.53 0.41
C GLU A 22 -23.22 4.72 0.13
N ARG A 23 -23.15 5.14 -1.13
CA ARG A 23 -22.37 6.32 -1.54
C ARG A 23 -22.85 7.58 -0.83
N VAL A 24 -24.15 7.86 -0.86
CA VAL A 24 -24.73 9.05 -0.22
C VAL A 24 -24.51 9.01 1.29
N LYS A 25 -24.71 7.86 1.94
CA LYS A 25 -24.45 7.69 3.37
C LYS A 25 -22.99 7.97 3.71
N THR A 26 -22.07 7.37 2.97
CA THR A 26 -20.62 7.52 3.18
C THR A 26 -20.16 8.96 3.02
N ILE A 27 -20.59 9.66 1.97
CA ILE A 27 -20.28 11.08 1.76
C ILE A 27 -20.89 11.95 2.87
N THR A 28 -22.09 11.60 3.34
CA THR A 28 -22.78 12.33 4.41
C THR A 28 -22.06 12.17 5.75
N ASP A 29 -21.55 10.98 6.05
CA ASP A 29 -20.79 10.75 7.28
C ASP A 29 -19.39 11.37 7.19
N LEU A 30 -18.77 11.34 6.00
CA LEU A 30 -17.52 12.05 5.73
C LEU A 30 -17.65 13.57 5.95
N ARG A 31 -18.78 14.17 5.56
CA ARG A 31 -19.12 15.59 5.85
C ARG A 31 -19.22 15.91 7.35
N LYS A 32 -19.42 14.90 8.20
CA LYS A 32 -19.42 15.03 9.66
C LYS A 32 -18.04 14.75 10.26
N GLY A 33 -17.04 14.42 9.43
CA GLY A 33 -15.70 14.05 9.85
C GLY A 33 -15.53 12.57 10.16
N GLN A 34 -16.50 11.72 9.79
CA GLN A 34 -16.42 10.28 10.00
C GLN A 34 -15.89 9.62 8.72
N ILE A 35 -14.70 9.04 8.81
CA ILE A 35 -14.08 8.33 7.69
C ILE A 35 -14.41 6.84 7.83
N PRO A 36 -14.72 6.13 6.73
CA PRO A 36 -14.95 4.69 6.76
C PRO A 36 -13.78 3.94 7.41
N ALA A 37 -14.10 3.00 8.32
CA ALA A 37 -13.09 2.22 9.03
C ALA A 37 -12.25 1.37 8.06
N HIS A 38 -12.88 0.79 7.04
CA HIS A 38 -12.22 0.03 5.98
C HIS A 38 -11.15 0.85 5.25
N LEU A 39 -11.48 2.08 4.86
CA LEU A 39 -10.55 3.00 4.20
C LEU A 39 -9.36 3.35 5.10
N THR A 40 -9.60 3.53 6.40
CA THR A 40 -8.54 3.85 7.37
C THR A 40 -7.65 2.64 7.64
N ALA A 41 -8.20 1.42 7.63
CA ALA A 41 -7.45 0.19 7.83
C ALA A 41 -6.55 -0.14 6.63
N ASN A 42 -7.09 -0.02 5.41
CA ASN A 42 -6.38 -0.44 4.19
C ASN A 42 -5.52 0.67 3.58
N TYR A 43 -5.95 1.93 3.73
CA TYR A 43 -5.30 3.09 3.12
C TYR A 43 -5.19 4.26 4.11
N PRO A 44 -4.52 4.08 5.27
CA PRO A 44 -4.49 5.07 6.35
C PRO A 44 -4.01 6.47 5.91
N LYS A 45 -3.01 6.52 5.02
CA LYS A 45 -2.50 7.80 4.49
C LYS A 45 -3.50 8.48 3.55
N ILE A 46 -4.18 7.72 2.70
CA ILE A 46 -5.21 8.27 1.80
C ILE A 46 -6.42 8.75 2.62
N ALA A 47 -6.83 7.97 3.62
CA ALA A 47 -7.86 8.37 4.58
C ALA A 47 -7.50 9.70 5.27
N HIS A 48 -6.23 9.87 5.68
CA HIS A 48 -5.74 11.13 6.25
C HIS A 48 -5.89 12.30 5.27
N ILE A 49 -5.43 12.14 4.03
CA ILE A 49 -5.50 13.16 2.97
C ILE A 49 -6.96 13.55 2.71
N ILE A 50 -7.85 12.57 2.49
CA ILE A 50 -9.28 12.80 2.28
C ILE A 50 -9.85 13.62 3.44
N GLY A 51 -9.62 13.19 4.69
CA GLY A 51 -10.11 13.88 5.88
C GLY A 51 -9.67 15.35 5.97
N LYS A 52 -8.47 15.67 5.48
CA LYS A 52 -7.95 17.04 5.42
C LYS A 52 -8.53 17.85 4.25
N LEU A 53 -8.83 17.22 3.11
CA LEU A 53 -9.45 17.85 1.94
C LEU A 53 -10.93 18.20 2.16
N VAL A 54 -11.68 17.36 2.87
CA VAL A 54 -13.11 17.58 3.17
C VAL A 54 -13.38 18.33 4.47
N GLN A 55 -12.39 19.06 5.00
CA GLN A 55 -12.63 19.93 6.17
C GLN A 55 -13.70 21.00 5.86
N ARG A 56 -14.67 21.15 6.78
CA ARG A 56 -15.75 22.15 6.67
C ARG A 56 -15.21 23.58 6.62
N ARG A 57 -14.21 23.87 7.45
CA ARG A 57 -13.55 25.18 7.48
C ARG A 57 -12.50 25.23 6.37
N PRO A 58 -12.62 26.14 5.38
CA PRO A 58 -11.64 26.26 4.31
C PRO A 58 -10.22 26.52 4.81
N SER A 59 -10.06 27.26 5.91
CA SER A 59 -8.76 27.56 6.51
C SER A 59 -8.05 26.36 7.16
N ARG A 60 -8.75 25.25 7.39
CA ARG A 60 -8.18 24.00 7.93
C ARG A 60 -7.95 22.95 6.85
N ARG A 61 -8.33 23.27 5.61
CA ARG A 61 -8.21 22.38 4.47
C ARG A 61 -6.77 22.43 3.95
N LEU A 62 -6.26 21.28 3.52
CA LEU A 62 -4.99 21.24 2.79
C LEU A 62 -5.06 22.16 1.57
N ASP A 63 -4.02 22.96 1.38
CA ASP A 63 -3.78 23.63 0.12
C ASP A 63 -3.14 22.69 -0.90
N THR A 64 -3.05 23.14 -2.16
CA THR A 64 -2.55 22.33 -3.27
C THR A 64 -1.08 21.92 -3.09
N ASN A 65 -0.25 22.79 -2.51
CA ASN A 65 1.17 22.50 -2.31
C ASN A 65 1.34 21.46 -1.20
N GLN A 66 0.62 21.61 -0.10
CA GLN A 66 0.62 20.64 0.99
C GLN A 66 0.11 19.27 0.51
N LEU A 67 -0.96 19.25 -0.31
CA LEU A 67 -1.44 18.01 -0.93
C LEU A 67 -0.37 17.36 -1.81
N LEU A 68 0.35 18.14 -2.61
CA LEU A 68 1.41 17.62 -3.46
C LEU A 68 2.55 16.98 -2.66
N GLU A 69 2.96 17.61 -1.57
CA GLU A 69 3.99 17.04 -0.67
C GLU A 69 3.53 15.75 0.00
N GLU A 70 2.28 15.70 0.49
CA GLU A 70 1.69 14.46 1.03
C GLU A 70 1.71 13.35 -0.03
N LEU A 71 1.30 13.64 -1.27
CA LEU A 71 1.30 12.66 -2.36
C LEU A 71 2.69 12.20 -2.78
N LYS A 72 3.70 13.08 -2.79
CA LYS A 72 5.10 12.69 -3.05
C LYS A 72 5.59 11.72 -1.98
N SER A 73 5.32 12.01 -0.71
CA SER A 73 5.69 11.11 0.38
C SER A 73 5.03 9.73 0.23
N LEU A 74 3.83 9.63 -0.34
CA LEU A 74 3.19 8.34 -0.63
C LEU A 74 3.93 7.55 -1.73
N SER A 75 4.50 8.22 -2.73
CA SER A 75 5.22 7.59 -3.83
C SER A 75 6.59 7.09 -3.38
N GLU A 76 7.38 7.94 -2.72
CA GLU A 76 8.75 7.63 -2.30
C GLU A 76 8.81 6.38 -1.41
N ASN A 77 7.86 6.27 -0.46
CA ASN A 77 7.78 5.10 0.41
C ASN A 77 7.55 3.78 -0.36
N LYS A 78 6.84 3.80 -1.49
CA LYS A 78 6.59 2.59 -2.29
C LYS A 78 7.82 2.20 -3.08
N ASP A 79 8.52 3.17 -3.66
CA ASP A 79 9.70 2.92 -4.48
C ASP A 79 10.84 2.34 -3.65
N ASP A 80 11.07 2.87 -2.44
CA ASP A 80 12.07 2.34 -1.51
C ASP A 80 11.71 0.93 -1.03
N THR A 81 10.44 0.68 -0.72
CA THR A 81 9.98 -0.66 -0.32
C THR A 81 10.14 -1.66 -1.46
N ILE A 82 9.81 -1.28 -2.69
CA ILE A 82 9.99 -2.13 -3.88
C ILE A 82 11.47 -2.45 -4.09
N LYS A 83 12.35 -1.46 -3.91
CA LYS A 83 13.80 -1.67 -4.02
C LYS A 83 14.30 -2.67 -2.96
N GLN A 84 13.95 -2.46 -1.69
CA GLN A 84 14.34 -3.36 -0.60
C GLN A 84 13.83 -4.79 -0.82
N LEU A 85 12.56 -4.96 -1.22
CA LEU A 85 11.99 -6.28 -1.49
C LEU A 85 12.69 -6.99 -2.66
N LYS A 86 13.11 -6.26 -3.70
CA LYS A 86 13.87 -6.83 -4.81
C LYS A 86 15.26 -7.31 -4.36
N GLU A 87 15.97 -6.51 -3.57
CA GLU A 87 17.28 -6.87 -3.02
C GLU A 87 17.18 -8.11 -2.11
N GLU A 88 16.17 -8.16 -1.24
CA GLU A 88 15.95 -9.34 -0.38
C GLU A 88 15.57 -10.59 -1.19
N LEU A 89 14.78 -10.43 -2.26
CA LEU A 89 14.39 -11.54 -3.13
C LEU A 89 15.61 -12.13 -3.87
N GLU A 90 16.52 -11.28 -4.37
CA GLU A 90 17.76 -11.76 -5.00
C GLU A 90 18.65 -12.50 -4.01
N ALA A 91 18.86 -11.97 -2.82
CA ALA A 91 19.65 -12.63 -1.78
C ALA A 91 19.09 -14.01 -1.41
N LYS A 92 17.76 -14.13 -1.26
CA LYS A 92 17.11 -15.42 -1.00
C LYS A 92 17.23 -16.39 -2.17
N ASN A 93 17.16 -15.90 -3.43
CA ASN A 93 17.35 -16.75 -4.59
C ASN A 93 18.78 -17.32 -4.67
N GLU A 94 19.80 -16.53 -4.36
CA GLU A 94 21.19 -17.02 -4.30
C GLU A 94 21.38 -18.09 -3.20
N GLU A 95 20.76 -17.89 -2.05
CA GLU A 95 20.80 -18.87 -0.96
C GLU A 95 20.12 -20.18 -1.35
N ILE A 96 18.96 -20.10 -2.01
CA ILE A 96 18.25 -21.27 -2.55
C ILE A 96 19.15 -22.05 -3.52
N GLU A 97 19.84 -21.36 -4.44
CA GLU A 97 20.74 -22.03 -5.40
C GLU A 97 21.95 -22.68 -4.71
N LYS A 98 22.54 -22.02 -3.71
CA LYS A 98 23.62 -22.61 -2.90
C LYS A 98 23.16 -23.87 -2.16
N LEU A 99 21.99 -23.82 -1.53
CA LEU A 99 21.42 -24.97 -0.81
C LEU A 99 21.11 -26.12 -1.77
N LYS A 100 20.50 -25.85 -2.94
CA LYS A 100 20.28 -26.86 -3.99
C LYS A 100 21.58 -27.51 -4.45
N MET A 101 22.65 -26.73 -4.66
CA MET A 101 23.96 -27.27 -5.02
C MET A 101 24.55 -28.17 -3.92
N MET A 102 24.43 -27.79 -2.64
CA MET A 102 24.90 -28.62 -1.53
C MET A 102 24.12 -29.95 -1.44
N LEU A 103 22.80 -29.90 -1.59
CA LEU A 103 21.95 -31.09 -1.60
C LEU A 103 22.31 -32.02 -2.77
N ALA A 104 22.55 -31.48 -3.97
CA ALA A 104 22.97 -32.26 -5.12
C ALA A 104 24.31 -32.97 -4.89
N LYS A 105 25.29 -32.30 -4.26
CA LYS A 105 26.57 -32.91 -3.90
C LYS A 105 26.39 -34.04 -2.89
N LEU A 106 25.63 -33.83 -1.82
CA LEU A 106 25.38 -34.83 -0.78
C LEU A 106 24.66 -36.07 -1.34
N ASN A 107 23.63 -35.87 -2.16
CA ASN A 107 22.89 -36.97 -2.77
C ASN A 107 23.79 -37.82 -3.68
N ASN A 108 24.66 -37.18 -4.48
CA ASN A 108 25.63 -37.90 -5.29
C ASN A 108 26.60 -38.70 -4.42
N THR A 109 27.21 -38.10 -3.37
CA THR A 109 28.13 -38.80 -2.46
C THR A 109 27.51 -40.03 -1.80
N THR A 110 26.23 -39.95 -1.41
CA THR A 110 25.51 -41.05 -0.77
C THR A 110 25.26 -42.24 -1.73
N GLN A 111 25.14 -41.97 -3.04
CA GLN A 111 25.03 -43.01 -4.07
C GLN A 111 26.35 -43.76 -4.30
N TRP A 112 27.50 -43.08 -4.21
CA TRP A 112 28.83 -43.70 -4.34
C TRP A 112 29.17 -44.57 -3.12
N THR A 113 28.90 -44.10 -1.90
CA THR A 113 29.19 -44.89 -0.68
C THR A 113 28.33 -46.14 -0.52
N SER A 114 27.21 -46.26 -1.25
CA SER A 114 26.34 -47.44 -1.23
C SER A 114 26.73 -48.51 -2.26
N HIS A 115 27.63 -48.20 -3.21
CA HIS A 115 28.10 -49.16 -4.23
C HIS A 115 29.49 -49.74 -3.93
N ASP A 116 30.19 -49.22 -2.92
CA ASP A 116 31.55 -49.62 -2.55
C ASP A 116 31.62 -50.44 -1.21
N CYS A 117 30.51 -51.06 -0.79
CA CYS A 117 30.46 -52.02 0.33
C CYS A 117 30.02 -53.41 -0.14
#